data_AF-A0A364XUG7-F1
#
_entry.id   AF-A0A364XUG7-F1
#
_cell.length_a   1.000
_cell.length_b   1.000
_cell.length_c   1.000
_cell.angle_alpha   90.00
_cell.angle_beta   90.00
_cell.angle_gamma   90.00
#
_symmetry.space_group_name_H-M   'P 1'
#
loop_
_entity.id
_entity.type
_entity.pdbx_description
1 polymer ?
#
loop_
_entity_poly.entity_id
_entity_poly.type
_entity_poly.pdbx_seq_one_letter_code
_entity_poly.pdbx_strand_id
1 'polypeptide(L)'
;MALLEKYLFVKKSTIPNSGKGLFTKKAIAKGTRIVEYKGKKSAWKDVADEDGKNGYIFYVNRNHVINALPTKNALARYANDARGLVKIKGINNNCDYVTDGLIPYIESKKDIPAGAEIFVDYGKDYWKVIRENIKLWKQEAKDAEKEAKKKKATKSTSKKSKNGHKNGKSLNGKSVAGRKAKTKRAKA
;
A
#
# COMPACT_ATOMS: atom_id res chain seq x y z
N MET A 1 0.76 33.54 3.38
CA MET A 1 -0.53 33.02 3.85
C MET A 1 -0.29 32.00 4.96
N ALA A 2 -1.05 32.04 6.06
CA ALA A 2 -0.95 31.03 7.12
C ALA A 2 -1.91 29.87 6.83
N LEU A 3 -1.38 28.66 6.67
CA LEU A 3 -2.17 27.43 6.52
C LEU A 3 -2.76 26.99 7.88
N LEU A 4 -3.75 26.10 7.84
CA LEU A 4 -4.48 25.64 9.02
C LEU A 4 -3.89 24.37 9.65
N GLU A 5 -2.66 23.97 9.29
CA GLU A 5 -2.03 22.70 9.71
C GLU A 5 -2.13 22.43 11.23
N LYS A 6 -1.95 23.45 12.07
CA LYS A 6 -2.06 23.33 13.55
C LYS A 6 -3.45 22.94 14.06
N TYR A 7 -4.48 23.22 13.26
CA TYR A 7 -5.87 22.88 13.55
C TYR A 7 -6.31 21.59 12.89
N LEU A 8 -5.45 20.95 12.10
CA LEU A 8 -5.76 19.67 11.49
C LEU A 8 -5.30 18.51 12.36
N PHE A 9 -5.96 17.37 12.22
CA PHE A 9 -5.58 16.13 12.88
C PHE A 9 -6.00 14.92 12.05
N VAL A 10 -5.38 13.79 12.33
CA VAL A 10 -5.62 12.53 11.62
C VAL A 10 -6.26 11.53 12.57
N LYS A 11 -7.36 10.92 12.16
CA LYS A 11 -7.98 9.78 12.86
C LYS A 11 -8.52 8.78 11.84
N LYS A 12 -9.15 7.69 12.30
CA LYS A 12 -9.84 6.76 11.39
C LYS A 12 -10.91 7.51 10.60
N SER A 13 -10.94 7.31 9.28
CA SER A 13 -11.94 7.93 8.40
C SER A 13 -13.35 7.47 8.75
N THR A 14 -14.33 8.33 8.52
CA THR A 14 -15.76 7.95 8.58
C THR A 14 -16.17 7.11 7.38
N ILE A 15 -15.36 7.06 6.32
CA ILE A 15 -15.61 6.18 5.17
C ILE A 15 -15.11 4.76 5.50
N PRO A 16 -15.98 3.74 5.41
CA PRO A 16 -15.58 2.34 5.62
C PRO A 16 -14.40 1.95 4.73
N ASN A 17 -13.48 1.15 5.28
CA ASN A 17 -12.32 0.60 4.58
C ASN A 17 -11.40 1.64 3.88
N SER A 18 -11.45 2.90 4.31
CA SER A 18 -10.64 3.99 3.73
C SER A 18 -9.43 4.38 4.59
N GLY A 19 -9.17 3.65 5.67
CA GLY A 19 -8.02 3.88 6.54
C GLY A 19 -8.15 5.16 7.38
N LYS A 20 -7.15 6.03 7.29
CA LYS A 20 -7.08 7.29 8.03
C LYS A 20 -7.72 8.42 7.22
N GLY A 21 -8.33 9.38 7.91
CA GLY A 21 -8.92 10.59 7.37
C GLY A 21 -8.30 11.85 7.97
N LEU A 22 -8.42 12.97 7.27
CA LEU A 22 -7.99 14.30 7.69
C LEU A 22 -9.17 15.09 8.27
N PHE A 23 -9.02 15.68 9.45
CA PHE A 23 -10.09 16.39 10.15
C PHE A 23 -9.63 17.77 10.60
N THR A 24 -10.58 18.67 10.86
CA THR A 24 -10.32 20.01 11.39
C THR A 24 -10.86 20.19 12.80
N LYS A 25 -10.12 20.91 13.66
CA LYS A 25 -10.53 21.31 15.02
C LYS A 25 -11.38 22.59 15.03
N LYS A 26 -11.37 23.35 13.94
CA LYS A 26 -12.08 24.63 13.81
C LYS A 26 -12.98 24.63 12.59
N ALA A 27 -13.99 25.48 12.62
CA ALA A 27 -14.75 25.78 11.41
C ALA A 27 -13.83 26.40 10.36
N ILE A 28 -14.04 26.03 9.10
CA ILE A 28 -13.30 26.52 7.94
C ILE A 28 -14.32 27.14 6.99
N ALA A 29 -14.17 28.42 6.68
CA ALA A 29 -15.04 29.10 5.72
C ALA A 29 -14.76 28.62 4.29
N LYS A 30 -15.73 28.70 3.39
CA LYS A 30 -15.55 28.49 1.94
C LYS A 30 -14.41 29.35 1.37
N GLY A 31 -13.65 28.81 0.43
CA GLY A 31 -12.53 29.48 -0.24
C GLY A 31 -11.25 29.54 0.61
N THR A 32 -11.21 28.86 1.74
CA THR A 32 -10.05 28.86 2.62
C THR A 32 -9.04 27.82 2.15
N ARG A 33 -7.80 28.27 1.93
CA ARG A 33 -6.66 27.38 1.69
C ARG A 33 -6.23 26.70 2.99
N ILE A 34 -6.40 25.38 3.05
CA ILE A 34 -6.31 24.61 4.29
C ILE A 34 -4.89 24.13 4.54
N VAL A 35 -4.33 23.37 3.59
CA VAL A 35 -3.05 22.67 3.74
C VAL A 35 -2.41 22.39 2.39
N GLU A 36 -1.09 22.38 2.34
CA GLU A 36 -0.30 22.01 1.17
C GLU A 36 -0.19 20.48 1.03
N TYR A 37 -0.29 19.98 -0.20
CA TYR A 37 0.02 18.59 -0.50
C TYR A 37 1.53 18.38 -0.67
N LYS A 38 2.19 18.11 0.46
CA LYS A 38 3.65 17.94 0.55
C LYS A 38 4.09 16.50 0.28
N GLY A 39 5.24 16.35 -0.38
CA GLY A 39 5.86 15.05 -0.66
C GLY A 39 7.22 15.20 -1.35
N LYS A 40 7.84 14.06 -1.69
CA LYS A 40 9.06 14.02 -2.51
C LYS A 40 8.71 14.49 -3.93
N LYS A 41 9.42 15.50 -4.43
CA LYS A 41 9.26 16.05 -5.78
C LYS A 41 10.16 15.31 -6.76
N SER A 42 9.66 14.98 -7.95
CA SER A 42 10.43 14.39 -9.04
C SER A 42 9.80 14.70 -10.40
N ALA A 43 10.50 14.36 -11.49
CA ALA A 43 9.85 14.22 -12.80
C ALA A 43 9.01 12.94 -12.83
N TRP A 44 8.05 12.87 -13.77
CA TRP A 44 7.18 11.71 -13.96
C TRP A 44 7.96 10.42 -14.22
N LYS A 45 9.01 10.49 -15.04
CA LYS A 45 9.87 9.34 -15.37
C LYS A 45 10.63 8.75 -14.17
N ASP A 46 10.79 9.52 -13.09
CA ASP A 46 11.57 9.15 -11.91
C ASP A 46 10.66 8.91 -10.70
N VAL A 47 9.33 8.97 -10.88
CA VAL A 47 8.38 8.77 -9.77
C VAL A 47 8.29 7.28 -9.45
N ALA A 48 8.41 6.94 -8.17
CA ALA A 48 8.12 5.60 -7.68
C ALA A 48 6.60 5.44 -7.55
N ASP A 49 5.95 4.92 -8.59
CA ASP A 49 4.51 4.65 -8.64
C ASP A 49 4.11 3.25 -8.17
N GLU A 50 5.10 2.41 -7.82
CA GLU A 50 4.91 1.05 -7.30
C GLU A 50 4.01 0.22 -8.24
N ASP A 51 4.28 0.26 -9.55
CA ASP A 51 3.46 -0.37 -10.59
C ASP A 51 1.99 0.08 -10.54
N GLY A 52 1.77 1.38 -10.35
CA GLY A 52 0.44 1.97 -10.20
C GLY A 52 -0.27 1.66 -8.88
N LYS A 53 0.41 1.10 -7.88
CA LYS A 53 -0.13 0.84 -6.54
C LYS A 53 -0.02 2.06 -5.61
N ASN A 54 0.80 3.05 -5.96
CA ASN A 54 0.99 4.23 -5.14
C ASN A 54 -0.17 5.26 -5.31
N GLY A 55 -1.13 5.23 -4.39
CA GLY A 55 -2.24 6.19 -4.34
C GLY A 55 -1.90 7.59 -3.80
N TYR A 56 -0.63 7.92 -3.56
CA TYR A 56 -0.18 9.20 -2.99
C TYR A 56 0.60 10.07 -3.97
N ILE A 57 0.41 9.83 -5.28
CA ILE A 57 1.02 10.62 -6.33
C ILE A 57 0.08 11.77 -6.71
N PHE A 58 0.62 12.98 -6.64
CA PHE A 58 -0.02 14.18 -7.16
C PHE A 58 0.75 14.66 -8.40
N TYR A 59 0.10 14.61 -9.56
CA TYR A 59 0.68 15.08 -10.81
C TYR A 59 0.39 16.57 -10.98
N VAL A 60 1.44 17.41 -11.07
CA VAL A 60 1.30 18.83 -11.44
C VAL A 60 1.66 19.01 -12.91
N ASN A 61 2.84 18.55 -13.31
CA ASN A 61 3.26 18.45 -14.71
C ASN A 61 4.36 17.39 -14.86
N ARG A 62 4.82 17.16 -16.11
CA ARG A 62 5.82 16.14 -16.45
C ARG A 62 7.11 16.23 -15.62
N ASN A 63 7.52 17.43 -15.23
CA ASN A 63 8.75 17.70 -14.49
C ASN A 63 8.49 18.00 -12.99
N HIS A 64 7.23 17.95 -12.56
CA HIS A 64 6.83 18.25 -11.19
C HIS A 64 5.70 17.32 -10.75
N VAL A 65 6.10 16.24 -10.10
CA VAL A 65 5.23 15.22 -9.54
C VAL A 65 5.58 15.08 -8.07
N ILE A 66 4.57 15.02 -7.22
CA ILE A 66 4.74 14.97 -5.77
C ILE A 66 4.31 13.58 -5.29
N ASN A 67 5.23 12.83 -4.70
CA ASN A 67 4.96 11.56 -4.04
C ASN A 67 4.89 11.76 -2.52
N ALA A 68 3.70 11.70 -1.95
CA ALA A 68 3.46 11.85 -0.51
C ALA A 68 3.50 10.51 0.25
N LEU A 69 3.77 9.37 -0.41
CA LEU A 69 3.89 8.07 0.25
C LEU A 69 4.94 8.04 1.37
N PRO A 70 6.20 8.49 1.17
CA PRO A 70 7.21 8.48 2.24
C PRO A 70 6.98 9.56 3.30
N THR A 71 6.20 10.60 3.00
CA THR A 71 6.06 11.82 3.81
C THR A 71 4.87 11.69 4.78
N LYS A 72 4.98 10.76 5.74
CA LYS A 72 3.88 10.40 6.66
C LYS A 72 3.42 11.54 7.58
N ASN A 73 4.26 12.56 7.77
CA ASN A 73 3.96 13.79 8.52
C ASN A 73 3.15 14.82 7.71
N ALA A 74 3.12 14.72 6.37
CA ALA A 74 2.29 15.59 5.55
C ALA A 74 0.81 15.24 5.74
N LEU A 75 0.00 16.19 6.21
CA LEU A 75 -1.38 15.94 6.61
C LEU A 75 -2.33 15.77 5.42
N ALA A 76 -2.09 16.52 4.33
CA ALA A 76 -2.93 16.50 3.13
C ALA A 76 -3.11 15.11 2.49
N ARG A 77 -2.11 14.23 2.64
CA ARG A 77 -2.16 12.84 2.13
C ARG A 77 -3.29 12.00 2.75
N TYR A 78 -3.84 12.42 3.89
CA TYR A 78 -4.90 11.70 4.60
C TYR A 78 -6.31 12.21 4.24
N ALA A 79 -6.44 13.22 3.38
CA ALA A 79 -7.76 13.63 2.89
C ALA A 79 -8.29 12.58 1.92
N ASN A 80 -9.45 11.99 2.23
CA ASN A 80 -10.09 10.97 1.41
C ASN A 80 -11.04 11.60 0.38
N ASP A 81 -11.47 10.81 -0.60
CA ASP A 81 -12.53 11.21 -1.51
C ASP A 81 -13.83 10.48 -1.16
N ALA A 82 -14.87 11.25 -0.80
CA ALA A 82 -16.17 10.76 -0.40
C ALA A 82 -16.99 10.15 -1.56
N ARG A 83 -16.55 10.33 -2.80
CA ARG A 83 -17.21 9.81 -4.01
C ARG A 83 -16.50 8.59 -4.59
N GLY A 84 -15.59 8.00 -3.84
CA GLY A 84 -14.78 6.85 -4.25
C GLY A 84 -15.52 5.52 -4.35
N LEU A 85 -14.90 4.45 -3.86
CA LEU A 85 -15.45 3.08 -3.94
C LEU A 85 -16.74 2.92 -3.13
N VAL A 86 -16.81 3.59 -1.98
CA VAL A 86 -17.97 3.58 -1.08
C VAL A 86 -18.56 4.97 -1.05
N LYS A 87 -19.85 5.08 -1.36
CA LYS A 87 -20.60 6.35 -1.30
C LYS A 87 -21.53 6.32 -0.10
N ILE A 88 -21.44 7.32 0.75
CA ILE A 88 -22.29 7.48 1.93
C ILE A 88 -23.30 8.58 1.64
N LYS A 89 -24.60 8.29 1.81
CA LYS A 89 -25.66 9.28 1.61
C LYS A 89 -25.42 10.48 2.55
N GLY A 90 -25.43 11.68 1.99
CA GLY A 90 -25.22 12.93 2.74
C GLY A 90 -23.76 13.36 2.90
N ILE A 91 -22.78 12.50 2.56
CA ILE A 91 -21.36 12.87 2.57
C ILE A 91 -20.90 13.15 1.14
N ASN A 92 -20.36 14.35 0.92
CA ASN A 92 -19.81 14.80 -0.36
C ASN A 92 -18.51 15.55 -0.13
N ASN A 93 -17.64 15.57 -1.14
CA ASN A 93 -16.39 16.33 -1.11
C ASN A 93 -16.67 17.79 -0.71
N ASN A 94 -15.88 18.29 0.24
CA ASN A 94 -16.01 19.64 0.80
C ASN A 94 -14.81 20.53 0.49
N CYS A 95 -13.79 19.95 -0.15
CA CYS A 95 -12.63 20.62 -0.67
C CYS A 95 -12.34 20.18 -2.09
N ASP A 96 -11.52 20.96 -2.78
CA ASP A 96 -10.90 20.62 -4.06
C ASP A 96 -9.38 20.84 -3.96
N TYR A 97 -8.65 20.27 -4.92
CA TYR A 97 -7.24 20.59 -5.08
C TYR A 97 -7.10 21.85 -5.93
N VAL A 98 -6.35 22.82 -5.42
CA VAL A 98 -6.00 24.07 -6.12
C VAL A 98 -4.50 24.16 -6.19
N THR A 99 -3.97 24.38 -7.40
CA THR A 99 -2.52 24.54 -7.59
C THR A 99 -2.19 26.02 -7.74
N ASP A 100 -1.26 26.50 -6.93
CA ASP A 100 -0.69 27.84 -7.03
C ASP A 100 0.75 27.70 -7.54
N GLY A 101 0.97 28.03 -8.82
CA GLY A 101 2.19 27.71 -9.54
C GLY A 101 2.44 26.20 -9.61
N LEU A 102 3.45 25.71 -8.87
CA LEU A 102 3.79 24.28 -8.79
C LEU A 102 3.35 23.62 -7.48
N ILE A 103 2.68 24.38 -6.59
CA ILE A 103 2.39 23.93 -5.25
C ILE A 103 0.89 23.61 -5.15
N PRO A 104 0.52 22.32 -4.99
CA PRO A 104 -0.86 21.93 -4.77
C PRO A 104 -1.28 22.16 -3.32
N TYR A 105 -2.50 22.66 -3.16
CA TYR A 105 -3.17 22.89 -1.89
C TYR A 105 -4.54 22.23 -1.88
N ILE A 106 -5.03 21.95 -0.67
CA ILE A 106 -6.44 21.65 -0.42
C ILE A 106 -7.14 22.96 -0.07
N GLU A 107 -8.19 23.28 -0.79
CA GLU A 107 -9.00 24.49 -0.58
C GLU A 107 -10.46 24.11 -0.35
N SER A 108 -11.12 24.73 0.63
CA SER A 108 -12.52 24.47 0.93
C SER A 108 -13.44 25.04 -0.16
N LYS A 109 -14.40 24.25 -0.63
CA LYS A 109 -15.42 24.73 -1.60
C LYS A 109 -16.77 25.07 -0.97
N LYS A 110 -16.90 24.80 0.33
CA LYS A 110 -18.03 25.15 1.19
C LYS A 110 -17.55 25.28 2.63
N ASP A 111 -18.40 25.80 3.49
CA ASP A 111 -18.12 25.85 4.92
C ASP A 111 -18.00 24.44 5.50
N ILE A 112 -17.01 24.24 6.36
CA ILE A 112 -16.71 22.97 7.01
C ILE A 112 -16.78 23.19 8.52
N PRO A 113 -17.68 22.52 9.24
CA PRO A 113 -17.80 22.69 10.68
C PRO A 113 -16.60 22.10 11.43
N ALA A 114 -16.35 22.59 12.65
CA ALA A 114 -15.35 22.01 13.53
C ALA A 114 -15.65 20.52 13.78
N GLY A 115 -14.62 19.69 13.76
CA GLY A 115 -14.70 18.24 13.95
C GLY A 115 -15.03 17.44 12.68
N ALA A 116 -15.36 18.09 11.56
CA ALA A 116 -15.65 17.40 10.31
C ALA A 116 -14.41 16.84 9.62
N GLU A 117 -14.62 15.79 8.82
CA GLU A 117 -13.60 15.23 7.92
C GLU A 117 -13.49 16.10 6.66
N ILE A 118 -12.27 16.25 6.18
CA ILE A 118 -11.93 16.93 4.94
C ILE A 118 -11.92 15.90 3.82
N PHE A 119 -12.74 16.16 2.82
CA PHE A 119 -12.92 15.32 1.65
C PHE A 119 -12.59 16.08 0.37
N VAL A 120 -11.72 15.50 -0.44
CA VAL A 120 -11.22 16.08 -1.69
C VAL A 120 -11.67 15.26 -2.89
N ASP A 121 -11.69 15.88 -4.07
CA ASP A 121 -11.94 15.17 -5.32
C ASP A 121 -10.65 14.61 -5.91
N TYR A 122 -10.53 13.29 -5.97
CA TYR A 122 -9.40 12.64 -6.64
C TYR A 122 -9.54 12.63 -8.17
N GLY A 123 -10.73 12.95 -8.69
CA GLY A 123 -11.03 12.92 -10.11
C GLY A 123 -11.45 11.54 -10.62
N LYS A 124 -12.14 11.55 -11.76
CA LYS A 124 -12.73 10.34 -12.36
C LYS A 124 -11.68 9.36 -12.85
N ASP A 125 -10.58 9.86 -13.41
CA ASP A 125 -9.52 9.04 -14.01
C ASP A 125 -8.76 8.25 -12.95
N TYR A 126 -8.48 8.86 -11.79
CA TYR A 126 -7.92 8.15 -10.64
C TYR A 126 -8.79 6.96 -10.25
N TRP A 127 -10.10 7.17 -10.08
CA TRP A 127 -11.01 6.09 -9.71
C TRP A 127 -11.22 5.05 -10.81
N LYS A 128 -11.06 5.42 -12.09
CA LYS A 128 -11.07 4.47 -13.20
C LYS A 128 -9.89 3.50 -13.06
N VAL A 129 -8.68 4.02 -12.91
CA VAL A 129 -7.45 3.22 -12.70
C VAL A 129 -7.57 2.34 -11.47
N ILE A 130 -8.01 2.88 -10.33
CA ILE A 130 -8.17 2.08 -9.11
C ILE A 130 -9.17 0.92 -9.30
N ARG A 131 -10.29 1.13 -9.99
CA ARG A 131 -11.25 0.05 -10.25
C ARG A 131 -10.69 -1.03 -11.17
N GLU A 132 -9.88 -0.65 -12.14
CA GLU A 132 -9.17 -1.59 -13.03
C GLU A 132 -8.13 -2.39 -12.25
N ASN A 133 -7.31 -1.73 -11.43
CA ASN A 133 -6.30 -2.37 -10.57
C ASN A 133 -6.93 -3.36 -9.58
N ILE A 134 -8.07 -3.02 -8.97
CA ILE A 134 -8.79 -3.94 -8.06
C ILE A 134 -9.18 -5.24 -8.77
N LYS A 135 -9.56 -5.20 -10.05
CA LYS A 135 -9.89 -6.41 -10.82
C LYS A 135 -8.64 -7.27 -11.04
N LEU A 136 -7.53 -6.64 -11.40
CA LEU A 136 -6.25 -7.31 -11.60
C LEU A 136 -5.76 -7.97 -10.31
N TRP A 137 -5.75 -7.25 -9.18
CA TRP A 137 -5.32 -7.80 -7.89
C TRP A 137 -6.21 -8.95 -7.41
N LYS A 138 -7.51 -8.91 -7.69
CA LYS A 138 -8.41 -10.04 -7.40
C LYS A 138 -8.06 -11.27 -8.24
N GLN A 139 -7.69 -11.09 -9.49
CA GLN A 139 -7.30 -12.18 -10.38
C GLN A 139 -5.96 -12.78 -9.94
N GLU A 140 -4.96 -11.93 -9.66
CA GLU A 140 -3.66 -12.33 -9.11
C GLU A 140 -3.81 -13.14 -7.82
N ALA A 141 -4.67 -12.68 -6.90
CA ALA A 141 -4.94 -13.40 -5.65
C ALA A 141 -5.56 -14.78 -5.89
N LYS A 142 -6.50 -14.91 -6.83
CA LYS A 142 -7.11 -16.20 -7.19
C LYS A 142 -6.08 -17.14 -7.81
N ASP A 143 -5.23 -16.64 -8.69
CA ASP A 143 -4.25 -17.48 -9.37
C ASP A 143 -3.12 -17.90 -8.43
N ALA A 144 -2.69 -17.02 -7.52
CA ALA A 144 -1.79 -17.36 -6.42
C ALA A 144 -2.40 -18.45 -5.49
N GLU A 145 -3.71 -18.36 -5.19
CA GLU A 145 -4.40 -19.38 -4.39
C GLU A 145 -4.44 -20.74 -5.11
N LYS A 146 -4.74 -20.76 -6.42
CA LYS A 146 -4.72 -21.98 -7.24
C LYS A 146 -3.32 -22.58 -7.30
N GLU A 147 -2.29 -21.76 -7.49
CA GLU A 147 -0.90 -22.21 -7.46
C GLU A 147 -0.52 -22.83 -6.11
N ALA A 148 -0.89 -22.16 -5.01
CA ALA A 148 -0.64 -22.66 -3.67
C ALA A 148 -1.34 -24.01 -3.43
N LYS A 149 -2.58 -24.18 -3.91
CA LYS A 149 -3.30 -25.46 -3.85
C LYS A 149 -2.62 -26.55 -4.69
N LYS A 150 -2.18 -26.25 -5.92
CA LYS A 150 -1.42 -27.18 -6.77
C LYS A 150 -0.12 -27.62 -6.11
N LYS A 151 0.66 -26.68 -5.55
CA LYS A 151 1.93 -26.95 -4.84
C LYS A 151 1.73 -27.79 -3.57
N LYS A 152 0.59 -27.64 -2.88
CA LYS A 152 0.21 -28.50 -1.73
C LYS A 152 -0.19 -29.90 -2.17
N ALA A 153 -0.92 -30.04 -3.28
CA ALA A 153 -1.34 -31.32 -3.83
C ALA A 153 -0.16 -32.17 -4.37
N THR A 154 0.84 -31.55 -5.00
CA THR A 154 2.05 -32.25 -5.48
C THR A 154 3.00 -32.65 -4.34
N LYS A 155 3.05 -31.88 -3.24
CA LYS A 155 3.80 -32.26 -2.02
C LYS A 155 3.15 -33.42 -1.25
N SER A 156 1.83 -33.59 -1.29
CA SER A 156 1.15 -34.71 -0.62
C SER A 156 1.27 -36.02 -1.40
N THR A 157 1.32 -35.97 -2.74
CA THR A 157 1.54 -37.15 -3.60
C THR A 157 2.98 -37.67 -3.52
N SER A 158 4.00 -36.79 -3.45
CA SER A 158 5.39 -37.23 -3.32
C SER A 158 5.70 -37.90 -1.96
N LYS A 159 5.00 -37.50 -0.88
CA LYS A 159 5.14 -38.12 0.45
C LYS A 159 4.52 -39.52 0.53
N LYS A 160 3.49 -39.82 -0.28
CA LYS A 160 2.83 -41.14 -0.32
C LYS A 160 3.65 -42.19 -1.07
N SER A 161 4.51 -41.78 -2.01
CA SER A 161 5.38 -42.69 -2.78
C SER A 161 6.61 -43.22 -2.03
N LYS A 162 7.04 -42.56 -0.94
CA LYS A 162 8.27 -42.95 -0.19
C LYS A 162 8.05 -43.99 0.92
N ASN A 163 6.81 -44.40 1.20
CA ASN A 163 6.50 -45.32 2.31
C ASN A 163 6.21 -46.77 1.88
N GLY A 164 6.45 -47.13 0.61
CA GLY A 164 6.11 -48.44 0.07
C GLY A 164 7.31 -49.27 -0.40
N HIS A 165 8.29 -49.55 0.47
CA HIS A 165 9.20 -50.71 0.32
C HIS A 165 9.97 -50.99 1.61
N LYS A 166 9.39 -51.80 2.49
CA LYS A 166 10.16 -52.60 3.46
C LYS A 166 9.49 -53.96 3.59
N ASN A 167 10.03 -54.94 2.88
CA ASN A 167 9.88 -56.35 3.24
C ASN A 167 11.10 -57.12 2.75
N GLY A 168 11.72 -57.88 3.66
CA GLY A 168 12.66 -58.94 3.34
C GLY A 168 13.96 -58.93 4.16
N LYS A 169 13.98 -59.76 5.21
CA LYS A 169 15.03 -60.77 5.58
C LYS A 169 16.51 -60.34 5.53
N SER A 170 17.46 -60.79 6.34
CA SER A 170 17.60 -61.61 7.54
C SER A 170 19.13 -61.79 7.71
N LEU A 171 19.62 -61.87 8.95
CA LEU A 171 20.82 -62.60 9.44
C LEU A 171 22.27 -62.16 9.07
N ASN A 172 23.06 -62.19 10.16
CA ASN A 172 24.47 -62.59 10.34
C ASN A 172 25.64 -61.75 9.79
N GLY A 173 26.40 -61.15 10.72
CA GLY A 173 27.63 -61.75 11.27
C GLY A 173 28.95 -61.63 10.50
N LYS A 174 30.03 -61.32 11.25
CA LYS A 174 31.49 -61.38 10.95
C LYS A 174 32.04 -60.16 10.18
N SER A 175 32.87 -59.33 10.83
CA SER A 175 34.36 -59.35 10.86
C SER A 175 34.95 -59.24 9.45
N VAL A 176 35.96 -58.44 9.10
CA VAL A 176 37.28 -58.25 9.72
C VAL A 176 37.93 -56.97 9.13
N ALA A 177 38.87 -56.43 9.91
CA ALA A 177 39.96 -55.48 9.64
C ALA A 177 40.34 -55.05 8.20
N GLY A 178 40.86 -53.82 8.11
CA GLY A 178 41.57 -53.36 6.92
C GLY A 178 42.28 -52.01 7.01
N ARG A 179 43.24 -51.89 7.95
CA ARG A 179 44.50 -51.13 7.88
C ARG A 179 44.52 -49.65 7.39
N LYS A 180 45.13 -48.83 8.27
CA LYS A 180 46.28 -47.89 8.09
C LYS A 180 46.21 -46.94 6.89
N ALA A 181 46.64 -45.68 6.95
CA ALA A 181 47.19 -44.76 7.92
C ALA A 181 47.53 -43.53 7.08
N LYS A 182 47.44 -42.31 7.61
CA LYS A 182 48.40 -41.26 7.25
C LYS A 182 48.47 -40.18 8.33
N THR A 183 49.63 -40.21 8.95
CA THR A 183 50.24 -39.31 9.92
C THR A 183 50.33 -37.88 9.40
N LYS A 184 50.16 -36.91 10.30
CA LYS A 184 51.03 -35.74 10.62
C LYS A 184 50.20 -34.80 11.53
N ARG A 185 50.45 -34.72 12.85
CA ARG A 185 51.44 -33.88 13.56
C ARG A 185 51.59 -32.49 12.89
N ALA A 186 51.53 -31.35 13.57
CA ALA A 186 51.43 -31.02 14.99
C ALA A 186 51.01 -29.54 15.11
N LYS A 187 50.50 -29.16 16.29
CA LYS A 187 50.44 -27.78 16.77
C LYS A 187 51.85 -27.27 17.05
N ALA A 188 52.12 -26.03 16.65
CA ALA A 188 52.76 -24.98 17.45
C ALA A 188 52.29 -23.65 16.85
#